data_AF-U2FJ33-F1
#
_entry.id   AF-U2FJ33-F1
#
_cell.length_a   1.000
_cell.length_b   1.000
_cell.length_c   1.000
_cell.angle_alpha   90.00
_cell.angle_beta   90.00
_cell.angle_gamma   90.00
#
_symmetry.space_group_name_H-M   'P 1'
#
loop_
_entity.id
_entity.type
_entity.pdbx_description
1 polymer ?
#
loop_
_entity_poly.entity_id
_entity_poly.type
_entity_poly.pdbx_seq_one_letter_code
_entity_poly.pdbx_strand_id
1 'polypeptide(L)'
;MIKVFYTRFDTLNSDGVPFRSTYGYQIIDTEENTLKFNNAFESMSELLDIVNRETLISYLRTTYPDFYSKLIESGIYQFNEDVYSVL
;
A
#
# COMPACT_ATOMS: atom_id res chain seq x y z
N MET A 1 -5.50 -13.19 2.31
CA MET A 1 -6.21 -11.90 2.22
C MET A 1 -5.20 -10.81 1.95
N ILE A 2 -5.45 -9.95 0.97
CA ILE A 2 -4.57 -8.81 0.66
C ILE A 2 -4.91 -7.64 1.57
N LYS A 3 -3.89 -7.05 2.19
CA LYS A 3 -3.98 -5.81 2.97
C LYS A 3 -3.08 -4.75 2.37
N VAL A 4 -3.58 -3.54 2.23
CA VAL A 4 -2.81 -2.40 1.71
C VAL A 4 -2.91 -1.25 2.69
N PHE A 5 -1.79 -0.70 3.14
CA PHE A 5 -1.74 0.40 4.10
C PHE A 5 -0.97 1.56 3.52
N TYR A 6 -1.42 2.78 3.77
CA TYR A 6 -0.55 3.94 3.64
C TYR A 6 0.50 3.92 4.74
N THR A 7 1.70 4.38 4.40
CA THR A 7 2.84 4.35 5.32
C THR A 7 3.67 5.61 5.14
N ARG A 8 3.97 6.26 6.26
CA ARG A 8 5.00 7.30 6.34
C ARG A 8 6.33 6.64 6.68
N PHE A 9 7.36 6.95 5.90
CA PHE A 9 8.71 6.45 6.07
C PHE A 9 9.58 7.61 6.53
N ASP A 10 10.01 7.56 7.79
CA ASP A 10 10.84 8.60 8.39
C ASP A 10 12.31 8.21 8.28
N THR A 11 13.11 9.06 7.63
CA THR A 11 14.56 8.97 7.67
C THR A 11 15.05 9.69 8.92
N LEU A 12 15.72 8.94 9.79
CA LEU A 12 16.20 9.42 11.07
C LEU A 12 17.65 9.92 10.97
N ASN A 13 17.97 10.97 11.71
CA ASN A 13 19.35 11.41 11.90
C ASN A 13 20.06 10.51 12.93
N SER A 14 21.33 10.79 13.24
CA SER A 14 22.10 10.04 14.23
C SER A 14 21.48 10.02 15.64
N ASP A 15 20.66 11.02 15.96
CA ASP A 15 20.04 11.18 17.27
C ASP A 15 18.62 10.59 17.32
N GLY A 16 18.20 9.87 16.26
CA GLY A 16 16.89 9.23 16.16
C GLY A 16 15.74 10.18 15.85
N VAL A 17 16.02 11.44 15.50
CA VAL A 17 15.01 12.45 15.14
C VAL A 17 14.74 12.37 13.63
N PRO A 18 13.46 12.29 13.20
CA PRO A 18 13.12 12.39 11.78
C PRO A 18 13.60 13.72 11.19
N PHE A 19 14.37 13.66 10.10
CA PHE A 19 14.79 14.85 9.36
C PHE A 19 14.22 14.92 7.94
N ARG A 20 13.68 13.81 7.45
CA ARG A 20 12.95 13.73 6.18
C ARG A 20 11.90 12.64 6.30
N SER A 21 10.73 12.88 5.70
CA SER A 21 9.68 11.87 5.56
C SER A 21 9.37 11.67 4.10
N THR A 22 9.23 10.42 3.68
CA THR A 22 8.55 10.06 2.43
C THR A 22 7.27 9.30 2.75
N TYR A 23 6.42 9.15 1.75
CA TYR A 23 5.13 8.50 1.85
C TYR A 23 5.06 7.37 0.84
N GLY A 24 4.21 6.41 1.14
CA GLY A 24 3.85 5.37 0.19
C GLY A 24 2.95 4.34 0.83
N TYR A 25 3.16 3.09 0.49
CA TYR A 25 2.26 2.03 0.93
C TYR A 25 2.99 0.73 1.22
N GLN A 26 2.31 -0.14 1.97
CA GLN A 26 2.66 -1.52 2.21
C GLN A 26 1.55 -2.42 1.66
N ILE A 27 1.92 -3.49 0.96
CA ILE A 27 1.01 -4.53 0.49
C ILE A 27 1.42 -5.82 1.17
N ILE A 28 0.49 -6.43 1.90
CA ILE A 28 0.69 -7.66 2.67
C ILE A 28 -0.23 -8.73 2.10
N ASP A 29 0.33 -9.85 1.68
CA ASP A 29 -0.44 -11.09 1.52
C ASP A 29 -0.32 -11.88 2.82
N THR A 30 -1.42 -11.98 3.56
CA THR A 30 -1.45 -12.71 4.83
C THR A 30 -1.38 -14.22 4.68
N GLU A 31 -1.71 -14.76 3.51
CA GLU A 31 -1.71 -16.21 3.29
C GLU A 31 -0.31 -16.72 2.99
N GLU A 32 0.43 -15.99 2.15
CA GLU A 32 1.81 -16.34 1.80
C GLU A 32 2.86 -15.65 2.67
N ASN A 33 2.44 -14.80 3.60
CA ASN A 33 3.32 -13.99 4.44
C ASN A 33 4.32 -13.16 3.60
N THR A 34 3.86 -12.63 2.47
CA THR A 34 4.68 -11.77 1.59
C THR A 34 4.38 -10.29 1.84
N LEU A 35 5.42 -9.47 1.78
CA LEU A 35 5.36 -8.03 2.00
C LEU A 35 6.02 -7.30 0.83
N LYS A 36 5.33 -6.31 0.28
CA LYS A 36 5.88 -5.33 -0.65
C LYS A 36 5.65 -3.92 -0.11
N PHE A 37 6.55 -3.00 -0.42
CA PHE A 37 6.39 -1.61 -0.05
C PHE A 37 6.90 -0.70 -1.18
N ASN A 38 6.39 0.52 -1.16
CA ASN A 38 6.86 1.63 -1.97
C ASN A 38 6.88 2.87 -1.07
N ASN A 39 7.94 3.67 -1.17
CA ASN A 39 8.12 4.89 -0.38
C ASN A 39 8.61 6.07 -1.24
N ALA A 40 8.18 6.11 -2.50
CA ALA A 40 8.71 7.00 -3.53
C ALA A 40 8.07 8.40 -3.56
N PHE A 41 7.08 8.68 -2.70
CA PHE A 41 6.31 9.94 -2.74
C PHE A 41 6.84 10.92 -1.71
N GLU A 42 7.00 12.20 -2.08
CA GLU A 42 7.47 13.23 -1.15
C GLU A 42 6.34 13.77 -0.27
N SER A 43 5.08 13.52 -0.64
CA SER A 43 3.91 13.95 0.13
C SER A 43 2.80 12.91 0.14
N MET A 44 1.95 12.97 1.17
CA MET A 44 0.72 12.16 1.24
C MET A 44 -0.23 12.48 0.08
N SER A 45 -0.32 13.75 -0.34
CA SER A 45 -1.20 14.16 -1.44
C SER A 45 -0.81 13.46 -2.75
N GLU A 46 0.48 13.45 -3.07
CA GLU A 46 1.02 12.78 -4.27
C GLU A 46 0.72 11.27 -4.27
N LEU A 47 0.85 10.63 -3.11
CA LEU A 47 0.45 9.24 -2.92
C LEU A 47 -1.05 9.03 -3.17
N LEU A 48 -1.92 9.87 -2.57
CA LEU A 48 -3.37 9.77 -2.70
C LEU A 48 -3.85 9.96 -4.15
N ASP A 49 -3.16 10.78 -4.93
CA ASP A 49 -3.48 11.00 -6.35
C ASP A 49 -3.24 9.75 -7.20
N ILE A 50 -2.32 8.87 -6.77
CA ILE A 50 -1.94 7.66 -7.53
C ILE A 50 -2.62 6.42 -6.96
N VAL A 51 -2.50 6.20 -5.66
CA VAL A 51 -3.06 5.03 -4.97
C VAL A 51 -4.04 5.51 -3.93
N ASN A 52 -5.32 5.36 -4.23
CA ASN A 52 -6.43 5.54 -3.30
C ASN A 52 -7.43 4.40 -3.45
N ARG A 53 -8.48 4.42 -2.63
CA ARG A 53 -9.50 3.36 -2.65
C ARG A 53 -10.05 3.13 -4.06
N GLU A 54 -10.30 4.18 -4.83
CA GLU A 54 -10.88 4.10 -6.17
C GLU A 54 -9.87 3.60 -7.21
N THR A 55 -8.59 3.94 -7.04
CA THR A 55 -7.55 3.58 -8.01
C THR A 55 -6.79 2.29 -7.66
N LEU A 56 -6.91 1.77 -6.43
CA LEU A 56 -6.09 0.67 -5.91
C LEU A 56 -6.15 -0.58 -6.77
N ILE A 57 -7.35 -1.00 -7.20
CA ILE A 57 -7.50 -2.24 -7.98
C ILE A 57 -6.78 -2.11 -9.31
N SER A 58 -6.95 -0.98 -10.01
CA SER A 58 -6.25 -0.73 -11.27
C SER A 58 -4.74 -0.64 -11.05
N TYR A 59 -4.31 -0.01 -9.96
CA TYR A 59 -2.92 0.10 -9.58
C TYR A 59 -2.25 -1.26 -9.37
N LEU A 60 -2.87 -2.13 -8.57
CA LEU A 60 -2.37 -3.49 -8.32
C LEU A 60 -2.32 -4.30 -9.61
N ARG A 61 -3.33 -4.18 -10.48
CA ARG A 61 -3.35 -4.87 -11.78
C ARG A 61 -2.13 -4.52 -12.63
N THR A 62 -1.70 -3.27 -12.63
CA THR A 62 -0.57 -2.81 -13.45
C THR A 62 0.78 -3.04 -12.80
N THR A 63 0.88 -2.86 -11.48
CA THR A 63 2.17 -2.79 -10.78
C THR A 63 2.50 -4.05 -9.99
N TYR A 64 1.49 -4.79 -9.53
CA TYR A 64 1.63 -6.01 -8.74
C TYR A 64 0.63 -7.10 -9.19
N PRO A 65 0.78 -7.65 -10.41
CA PRO A 65 -0.20 -8.57 -10.99
C PRO A 65 -0.52 -9.81 -10.13
N ASP A 66 0.47 -10.30 -9.37
CA ASP A 66 0.30 -11.43 -8.46
C ASP A 66 -0.66 -11.08 -7.30
N PHE A 67 -0.47 -9.92 -6.69
CA PHE A 67 -1.34 -9.40 -5.63
C PHE A 67 -2.74 -9.08 -6.16
N TYR A 68 -2.83 -8.55 -7.37
CA TYR A 68 -4.11 -8.33 -8.04
C TYR A 68 -4.88 -9.64 -8.22
N SER A 69 -4.24 -10.68 -8.76
CA SER A 69 -4.89 -11.96 -9.02
C SER A 69 -5.44 -12.58 -7.73
N LYS A 70 -4.67 -12.52 -6.64
CA LYS A 70 -5.09 -12.96 -5.30
C LYS A 70 -6.22 -12.13 -4.71
N LEU A 71 -6.19 -10.81 -4.91
CA LEU A 71 -7.26 -9.92 -4.48
C LEU A 71 -8.57 -10.26 -5.19
N ILE A 72 -8.53 -10.54 -6.49
CA ILE A 72 -9.71 -10.97 -7.25
C ILE A 72 -10.21 -12.33 -6.77
N GLU A 73 -9.32 -13.30 -6.54
CA GLU A 73 -9.67 -14.62 -6.03
C GLU A 73 -10.32 -14.55 -4.65
N SER A 74 -9.75 -13.74 -3.75
CA SER A 74 -10.29 -13.55 -2.40
C SER A 74 -11.62 -12.80 -2.39
N GLY A 75 -11.88 -11.93 -3.37
CA GLY A 75 -13.08 -11.08 -3.44
C GLY A 75 -13.21 -10.01 -2.35
N ILE A 76 -12.28 -10.00 -1.39
CA ILE A 76 -12.19 -9.06 -0.27
C ILE A 76 -10.75 -8.61 -0.07
N TYR A 77 -10.58 -7.37 0.38
CA TYR A 77 -9.27 -6.81 0.74
C TYR A 77 -9.41 -5.80 1.86
N GLN A 78 -8.31 -5.55 2.56
CA GLN A 78 -8.21 -4.46 3.53
C GLN A 78 -7.46 -3.29 2.90
N PHE A 79 -7.97 -2.08 3.05
CA PHE A 79 -7.29 -0.85 2.66
C PHE A 79 -7.27 0.13 3.83
N ASN A 80 -6.08 0.42 4.32
CA ASN A 80 -5.85 1.02 5.64
C ASN A 80 -6.58 0.22 6.72
N GLU A 81 -7.54 0.82 7.42
CA GLU A 81 -8.27 0.18 8.53
C GLU A 81 -9.59 -0.47 8.09
N ASP A 82 -10.01 -0.26 6.85
CA ASP A 82 -11.31 -0.67 6.36
C ASP A 82 -11.23 -1.90 5.45
N VAL A 83 -12.26 -2.76 5.52
CA VAL A 83 -12.40 -3.95 4.66
C VAL A 83 -13.39 -3.66 3.55
N TYR A 84 -13.02 -4.01 2.32
CA TYR A 84 -13.79 -3.78 1.11
C TYR A 84 -14.00 -5.08 0.35
N SER A 85 -15.08 -5.12 -0.44
CA SER A 85 -15.27 -6.13 -1.48
C SER A 85 -14.81 -5.58 -2.83
N VAL A 86 -14.44 -6.49 -3.72
CA VAL A 86 -14.10 -6.20 -5.12
C VAL A 86 -15.35 -5.94 -5.98
N LEU A 87 -16.54 -6.30 -5.47
CA LEU A 87 -17.85 -6.17 -6.12
C LEU A 87 -18.38 -4.73 -6.14
#